data_AF-A0A8S1TCQ2-F1
#
_entry.id   AF-A0A8S1TCQ2-F1
#
_cell.length_a   1.000
_cell.length_b   1.000
_cell.length_c   1.000
_cell.angle_alpha   90.00
_cell.angle_beta   90.00
_cell.angle_gamma   90.00
#
_symmetry.space_group_name_H-M   'P 1'
#
loop_
_entity.id
_entity.type
_entity.pdbx_description
1 polymer ?
#
loop_
_entity_poly.entity_id
_entity_poly.type
_entity_poly.pdbx_seq_one_letter_code
_entity_poly.pdbx_strand_id
1 'polypeptide(L)'
;MTIGVCLSAMTPQASLLMKSFHQFGQSPYSDQLKELVQIKLETGAQVDEVLKLIKELLDSLKQDQVDDDVEHSRQMTVFDQNISQLEDDLSKLNTDLANANVLIQTLAELLLILRETIITYEKQLSILNEQEQFIRNARAADIQAYNRRVQSANKVINALNLIIEKLSKAVDEQTTDENRQAILAQIHSECHEQFGPNHPITILIKLTTRFDVSTVQRILEKLVQIRDAAIKSLNEDIAAEEVASTNFDNSMTEIETLRKRLSTDLENLNQQFDDKFNQQKIVLAQKEQLLIDIPLTEELLQLTKEQQEQYHQAYISRQTQRLSEIEVVQKAYNLVFDHVDSVKKSEDLTAKLSS
;
A
#
# COMPACT_ATOMS: atom_id res chain seq x y z
N MET A 1 68.98 -61.68 9.50
CA MET A 1 69.09 -61.20 8.11
C MET A 1 69.57 -59.76 8.19
N THR A 2 70.88 -59.59 8.18
CA THR A 2 71.57 -58.32 8.47
C THR A 2 71.81 -57.64 7.13
N ILE A 3 71.04 -56.60 6.81
CA ILE A 3 71.34 -55.74 5.67
C ILE A 3 72.48 -54.82 6.12
N GLY A 4 73.70 -55.12 5.65
CA GLY A 4 74.86 -54.25 5.84
C GLY A 4 74.67 -52.99 5.01
N VAL A 5 74.43 -51.87 5.69
CA VAL A 5 74.63 -50.54 5.10
C VAL A 5 76.13 -50.30 5.12
N CYS A 6 76.79 -50.40 3.97
CA CYS A 6 78.14 -49.86 3.80
C CYS A 6 78.05 -48.34 3.97
N LEU A 7 78.41 -47.81 5.14
CA LEU A 7 78.78 -46.40 5.25
C LEU A 7 80.04 -46.19 4.39
N SER A 8 79.85 -45.70 3.18
CA SER A 8 80.94 -45.13 2.39
C SER A 8 81.53 -43.96 3.17
N ALA A 9 82.85 -43.98 3.40
CA ALA A 9 83.55 -42.83 3.95
C ALA A 9 83.31 -41.61 3.06
N MET A 10 82.85 -40.50 3.65
CA MET A 10 82.67 -39.23 2.96
C MET A 10 83.94 -38.87 2.19
N THR A 11 83.78 -38.39 0.96
CA THR A 11 84.92 -37.89 0.18
C THR A 11 85.54 -36.67 0.89
N PRO A 12 86.83 -36.39 0.70
CA PRO A 12 87.47 -35.20 1.28
C PRO A 12 86.74 -33.89 0.94
N GLN A 13 86.18 -33.82 -0.27
CA GLN A 13 85.34 -32.69 -0.73
C GLN A 13 84.01 -32.61 0.02
N ALA A 14 83.34 -33.73 0.30
CA ALA A 14 82.12 -33.77 1.10
C ALA A 14 82.37 -33.40 2.58
N SER A 15 83.52 -33.80 3.13
CA SER A 15 83.92 -33.46 4.51
C SER A 15 84.21 -31.96 4.69
N LEU A 16 84.85 -31.33 3.70
CA LEU A 16 85.07 -29.88 3.68
C LEU A 16 83.75 -29.10 3.55
N LEU A 17 82.84 -29.53 2.68
CA LEU A 17 81.50 -28.92 2.56
C LEU A 17 80.73 -29.01 3.89
N MET A 18 80.77 -30.16 4.57
CA MET A 18 80.09 -30.32 5.86
C MET A 18 80.64 -29.42 6.94
N LYS A 19 81.96 -29.15 6.99
CA LYS A 19 82.52 -28.16 7.93
C LYS A 19 81.96 -26.76 7.71
N SER A 20 81.81 -26.36 6.45
CA SER A 20 81.20 -25.07 6.07
C SER A 20 79.71 -25.04 6.43
N PHE A 21 78.98 -26.14 6.28
CA PHE A 21 77.57 -26.27 6.71
C PHE A 21 77.37 -26.32 8.23
N HIS A 22 78.33 -26.82 9.01
CA HIS A 22 78.24 -26.76 10.47
C HIS A 22 78.28 -25.32 11.00
N GLN A 23 78.81 -24.39 10.22
CA GLN A 23 78.84 -22.95 10.52
C GLN A 23 77.65 -22.18 9.89
N PHE A 24 76.77 -22.88 9.17
CA PHE A 24 75.70 -22.28 8.39
C PHE A 24 74.44 -21.97 9.22
N GLY A 25 74.19 -20.72 9.58
CA GLY A 25 72.90 -20.29 10.15
C GLY A 25 72.54 -20.87 11.55
N GLN A 26 71.58 -20.23 12.21
CA GLN A 26 71.06 -20.61 13.55
C GLN A 26 69.53 -20.63 13.61
N SER A 27 68.85 -20.93 12.50
CA SER A 27 67.38 -21.11 12.49
C SER A 27 66.99 -22.59 12.52
N PRO A 28 65.81 -22.94 13.07
CA PRO A 28 65.31 -24.32 13.05
C PRO A 28 65.26 -24.92 11.63
N TYR A 29 64.92 -24.09 10.64
CA TYR A 29 64.91 -24.48 9.24
C TYR A 29 66.32 -24.69 8.68
N SER A 30 67.31 -23.88 9.09
CA SER A 30 68.71 -24.11 8.73
C SER A 30 69.27 -25.41 9.30
N ASP A 31 68.80 -25.84 10.48
CA ASP A 31 69.20 -27.12 11.08
C ASP A 31 68.60 -28.31 10.33
N GLN A 32 67.33 -28.22 9.92
CA GLN A 32 66.71 -29.23 9.04
C GLN A 32 67.43 -29.33 7.69
N LEU A 33 67.84 -28.19 7.12
CA LEU A 33 68.60 -28.16 5.87
C LEU A 33 70.00 -28.78 6.03
N LYS A 34 70.69 -28.53 7.16
CA LYS A 34 71.96 -29.20 7.49
C LYS A 34 71.80 -30.70 7.58
N GLU A 35 70.78 -31.18 8.27
CA GLU A 35 70.50 -32.61 8.43
C GLU A 35 70.22 -33.27 7.08
N LEU A 36 69.42 -32.64 6.22
CA LEU A 36 69.14 -33.13 4.87
C LEU A 36 70.42 -33.23 4.01
N VAL A 37 71.27 -32.20 4.06
CA VAL A 37 72.56 -32.17 3.35
C VAL A 37 73.51 -33.22 3.90
N GLN A 38 73.58 -33.38 5.22
CA GLN A 38 74.39 -34.38 5.90
C GLN A 38 74.02 -35.80 5.46
N ILE A 39 72.73 -36.15 5.55
CA ILE A 39 72.23 -37.47 5.16
C ILE A 39 72.56 -37.76 3.69
N LYS A 40 72.38 -36.79 2.79
CA LYS A 40 72.70 -36.98 1.37
C LYS A 40 74.19 -37.25 1.14
N LEU A 41 75.08 -36.50 1.79
CA LEU A 41 76.52 -36.71 1.65
C LEU A 41 76.99 -38.01 2.33
N GLU A 42 76.38 -38.44 3.44
CA GLU A 42 76.70 -39.69 4.14
C GLU A 42 76.23 -40.94 3.37
N THR A 43 75.14 -40.81 2.61
CA THR A 43 74.62 -41.87 1.72
C THR A 43 75.36 -42.01 0.39
N GLY A 44 76.45 -41.25 0.19
CA GLY A 44 77.35 -41.37 -0.96
C GLY A 44 77.00 -40.46 -2.15
N ALA A 45 76.10 -39.49 -1.99
CA ALA A 45 75.79 -38.53 -3.04
C ALA A 45 76.99 -37.64 -3.37
N GLN A 46 77.14 -37.28 -4.65
CA GLN A 46 78.17 -36.33 -5.06
C GLN A 46 77.79 -34.90 -4.66
N VAL A 47 78.79 -34.04 -4.48
CA VAL A 47 78.58 -32.62 -4.10
C VAL A 47 77.73 -31.87 -5.14
N ASP A 48 77.88 -32.20 -6.43
CA ASP A 48 77.04 -31.65 -7.51
C ASP A 48 75.56 -32.07 -7.39
N GLU A 49 75.26 -33.27 -6.85
CA GLU A 49 73.89 -33.73 -6.60
C GLU A 49 73.23 -32.99 -5.43
N VAL A 50 74.01 -32.65 -4.40
CA VAL A 50 73.56 -31.80 -3.29
C VAL A 50 73.28 -30.38 -3.76
N LEU A 51 74.14 -29.82 -4.62
CA LEU A 51 73.90 -28.53 -5.25
C LEU A 51 72.59 -28.51 -6.05
N LYS A 52 72.34 -29.57 -6.83
CA LYS A 52 71.10 -29.72 -7.61
C LYS A 52 69.88 -29.82 -6.70
N LEU A 53 69.95 -30.60 -5.62
CA LEU A 53 68.86 -30.73 -4.64
C LEU A 53 68.51 -29.40 -3.96
N ILE A 54 69.51 -28.63 -3.53
CA ILE A 54 69.30 -27.33 -2.90
C ILE A 54 68.73 -26.32 -3.90
N LYS A 55 69.14 -26.40 -5.17
CA LYS A 55 68.56 -25.60 -6.25
C LYS A 55 67.10 -25.95 -6.51
N GLU A 56 66.78 -27.23 -6.61
CA GLU A 56 65.40 -27.71 -6.78
C GLU A 56 64.51 -27.28 -5.61
N LEU A 57 65.02 -27.34 -4.36
CA LEU A 57 64.31 -26.84 -3.18
C LEU A 57 64.09 -25.32 -3.24
N LEU A 58 65.11 -24.55 -3.63
CA LEU A 58 65.01 -23.10 -3.78
C LEU A 58 63.99 -22.70 -4.85
N ASP A 59 64.03 -23.38 -6.01
CA ASP A 59 63.11 -23.14 -7.11
C ASP A 59 61.68 -23.55 -6.72
N SER A 60 61.51 -24.66 -5.98
CA SER A 60 60.22 -25.08 -5.41
C SER A 60 59.65 -24.03 -4.46
N LEU A 61 60.41 -23.56 -3.47
CA LEU A 61 59.92 -22.54 -2.53
C LEU A 61 59.53 -21.23 -3.22
N LYS A 62 60.29 -20.82 -4.24
CA LYS A 62 59.96 -19.65 -5.06
C LYS A 62 58.67 -19.86 -5.85
N GLN A 63 58.49 -21.03 -6.46
CA GLN A 63 57.27 -21.36 -7.18
C GLN A 63 56.06 -21.43 -6.24
N ASP A 64 56.20 -22.08 -5.09
CA ASP A 64 55.15 -22.16 -4.07
C ASP A 64 54.74 -20.76 -3.60
N GLN A 65 55.70 -19.83 -3.43
CA GLN A 65 55.39 -18.44 -3.10
C GLN A 65 54.59 -17.74 -4.22
N VAL A 66 55.00 -17.92 -5.48
CA VAL A 66 54.27 -17.35 -6.63
C VAL A 66 52.85 -17.90 -6.70
N ASP A 67 52.67 -19.20 -6.47
CA ASP A 67 51.35 -19.84 -6.50
C ASP A 67 50.46 -19.32 -5.35
N ASP A 68 51.01 -19.17 -4.13
CA ASP A 68 50.31 -18.58 -2.99
C ASP A 68 49.97 -17.09 -3.21
N ASP A 69 50.84 -16.31 -3.85
CA ASP A 69 50.58 -14.90 -4.21
C ASP A 69 49.40 -14.78 -5.19
N VAL A 70 49.36 -15.67 -6.19
CA VAL A 70 48.27 -15.73 -7.18
C VAL A 70 46.96 -16.12 -6.51
N GLU A 71 46.96 -17.16 -5.67
CA GLU A 71 45.76 -17.60 -4.96
C GLU A 71 45.27 -16.57 -3.94
N HIS A 72 46.18 -15.90 -3.23
CA HIS A 72 45.85 -14.80 -2.34
C HIS A 72 45.16 -13.66 -3.09
N SER A 73 45.75 -13.19 -4.18
CA SER A 73 45.18 -12.12 -5.01
C SER A 73 43.80 -12.49 -5.55
N ARG A 74 43.63 -13.74 -6.01
CA ARG A 74 42.35 -14.28 -6.48
C ARG A 74 41.30 -14.26 -5.36
N GLN A 75 41.64 -14.78 -4.19
CA GLN A 75 40.71 -14.86 -3.07
C GLN A 75 40.36 -13.47 -2.49
N MET A 76 41.32 -12.53 -2.45
CA MET A 76 41.06 -11.14 -2.07
C MET A 76 40.07 -10.47 -3.01
N THR A 77 40.21 -10.70 -4.32
CA THR A 77 39.26 -10.20 -5.32
C THR A 77 37.85 -10.74 -5.08
N VAL A 78 37.71 -12.03 -4.71
CA VAL A 78 36.41 -12.63 -4.38
C VAL A 78 35.80 -11.99 -3.13
N PHE A 79 36.61 -11.73 -2.09
CA PHE A 79 36.13 -11.00 -0.91
C PHE A 79 35.66 -9.59 -1.26
N ASP A 80 36.43 -8.83 -2.04
CA ASP A 80 36.07 -7.48 -2.46
C ASP A 80 34.75 -7.46 -3.25
N GLN A 81 34.55 -8.44 -4.15
CA GLN A 81 33.30 -8.60 -4.90
C GLN A 81 32.11 -8.89 -3.98
N ASN A 82 32.27 -9.82 -3.03
CA ASN A 82 31.21 -10.16 -2.08
C ASN A 82 30.86 -8.98 -1.17
N ILE A 83 31.87 -8.25 -0.68
CA ILE A 83 31.69 -7.04 0.13
C ILE A 83 30.93 -5.97 -0.67
N SER A 84 31.34 -5.70 -1.91
CA SER A 84 30.67 -4.72 -2.77
C SER A 84 29.21 -5.11 -3.04
N GLN A 85 28.93 -6.39 -3.27
CA GLN A 85 27.57 -6.89 -3.49
C GLN A 85 26.70 -6.71 -2.24
N LEU A 86 27.23 -7.04 -1.05
CA LEU A 86 26.52 -6.86 0.22
C LEU A 86 26.27 -5.37 0.54
N GLU A 87 27.22 -4.49 0.22
CA GLU A 87 27.05 -3.04 0.36
C GLU A 87 25.97 -2.48 -0.58
N ASP A 88 25.94 -2.95 -1.84
CA ASP A 88 24.89 -2.60 -2.80
C ASP A 88 23.51 -3.11 -2.34
N ASP A 89 23.44 -4.32 -1.81
CA ASP A 89 22.19 -4.91 -1.32
C ASP A 89 21.69 -4.17 -0.06
N LEU A 90 22.58 -3.78 0.86
CA LEU A 90 22.22 -2.92 1.99
C LEU A 90 21.70 -1.56 1.54
N SER A 91 22.32 -0.95 0.53
CA SER A 91 21.87 0.34 -0.02
C SER A 91 20.45 0.24 -0.59
N LYS A 92 20.16 -0.83 -1.35
CA LYS A 92 18.82 -1.12 -1.89
C LYS A 92 17.81 -1.36 -0.77
N LEU A 93 18.10 -2.24 0.18
CA LEU A 93 17.20 -2.56 1.29
C LEU A 93 16.87 -1.31 2.13
N ASN A 94 17.85 -0.45 2.40
CA ASN A 94 17.63 0.82 3.11
C ASN A 94 16.77 1.80 2.30
N THR A 95 16.97 1.86 0.98
CA THR A 95 16.14 2.67 0.08
C THR A 95 14.70 2.16 0.04
N ASP A 96 14.52 0.85 -0.04
CA ASP A 96 13.20 0.20 -0.02
C ASP A 96 12.49 0.42 1.31
N LEU A 97 13.21 0.40 2.43
CA LEU A 97 12.66 0.72 3.76
C LEU A 97 12.20 2.18 3.84
N ALA A 98 12.98 3.12 3.32
CA ALA A 98 12.61 4.53 3.27
C ALA A 98 11.36 4.74 2.41
N ASN A 99 11.32 4.12 1.22
CA ASN A 99 10.17 4.18 0.31
C ASN A 99 8.92 3.56 0.94
N ALA A 100 9.05 2.42 1.61
CA ALA A 100 7.95 1.77 2.31
C ALA A 100 7.37 2.66 3.42
N ASN A 101 8.23 3.34 4.20
CA ASN A 101 7.79 4.28 5.23
C ASN A 101 6.99 5.46 4.65
N VAL A 102 7.48 6.08 3.58
CA VAL A 102 6.77 7.17 2.88
C VAL A 102 5.42 6.70 2.34
N LEU A 103 5.39 5.51 1.74
CA LEU A 103 4.16 4.94 1.19
C LEU A 103 3.14 4.61 2.28
N ILE A 104 3.57 4.03 3.42
CA ILE A 104 2.71 3.77 4.58
C ILE A 104 2.08 5.05 5.09
N GLN A 105 2.86 6.13 5.23
CA GLN A 105 2.36 7.42 5.68
C GLN A 105 1.34 8.00 4.69
N THR A 106 1.68 8.03 3.41
CA THR A 106 0.77 8.51 2.34
C THR A 106 -0.54 7.72 2.34
N LEU A 107 -0.48 6.39 2.46
CA LEU A 107 -1.67 5.54 2.51
C LEU A 107 -2.50 5.80 3.78
N ALA A 108 -1.86 6.04 4.93
CA ALA A 108 -2.57 6.35 6.17
C ALA A 108 -3.36 7.67 6.06
N GLU A 109 -2.73 8.71 5.49
CA GLU A 109 -3.38 10.01 5.25
C GLU A 109 -4.56 9.87 4.29
N LEU A 110 -4.39 9.12 3.18
CA LEU A 110 -5.46 8.86 2.23
C LEU A 110 -6.63 8.08 2.86
N LEU A 111 -6.35 7.07 3.69
CA LEU A 111 -7.38 6.30 4.39
C LEU A 111 -8.19 7.18 5.34
N LEU A 112 -7.56 8.13 6.04
CA LEU A 112 -8.26 9.10 6.89
C LEU A 112 -9.20 9.98 6.07
N ILE A 113 -8.72 10.55 4.96
CA ILE A 113 -9.53 11.40 4.07
C ILE A 113 -10.72 10.62 3.49
N LEU A 114 -10.47 9.39 3.00
CA LEU A 114 -11.53 8.51 2.50
C LEU A 114 -12.55 8.20 3.59
N ARG A 115 -12.10 7.91 4.82
CA ARG A 115 -12.99 7.62 5.94
C ARG A 115 -13.88 8.81 6.30
N GLU A 116 -13.32 10.01 6.37
CA GLU A 116 -14.08 11.25 6.62
C GLU A 116 -15.10 11.52 5.51
N THR A 117 -14.71 11.26 4.26
CA THR A 117 -15.60 11.41 3.10
C THR A 117 -16.75 10.41 3.14
N ILE A 118 -16.48 9.13 3.45
CA ILE A 118 -17.51 8.09 3.63
C ILE A 118 -18.51 8.51 4.70
N ILE A 119 -18.04 8.93 5.88
CA ILE A 119 -18.91 9.39 6.99
C ILE A 119 -19.78 10.57 6.54
N THR A 120 -19.21 11.49 5.75
CA THR A 120 -19.95 12.64 5.22
C THR A 120 -21.07 12.19 4.28
N TYR A 121 -20.80 11.23 3.39
CA TYR A 121 -21.78 10.68 2.45
C TYR A 121 -22.87 9.87 3.17
N GLU A 122 -22.51 9.07 4.17
CA GLU A 122 -23.47 8.36 5.03
C GLU A 122 -24.43 9.35 5.72
N LYS A 123 -23.90 10.45 6.24
CA LYS A 123 -24.70 11.52 6.85
C LYS A 123 -25.62 12.20 5.84
N GLN A 124 -25.12 12.50 4.64
CA GLN A 124 -25.93 13.10 3.57
C GLN A 124 -27.09 12.18 3.16
N LEU A 125 -26.85 10.87 3.04
CA LEU A 125 -27.90 9.88 2.77
C LEU A 125 -28.94 9.83 3.90
N SER A 126 -28.51 9.88 5.17
CA SER A 126 -29.43 9.94 6.31
C SER A 126 -30.33 11.17 6.26
N ILE A 127 -29.74 12.35 6.02
CA ILE A 127 -30.50 13.61 5.89
C ILE A 127 -31.48 13.53 4.72
N LEU A 128 -31.07 12.96 3.59
CA LEU A 128 -31.93 12.81 2.42
C LEU A 128 -33.12 11.88 2.70
N ASN A 129 -32.91 10.81 3.47
CA ASN A 129 -33.99 9.91 3.90
C ASN A 129 -34.97 10.59 4.86
N GLU A 130 -34.47 11.41 5.79
CA GLU A 130 -35.31 12.21 6.68
C GLU A 130 -36.13 13.25 5.91
N GLN A 131 -35.51 13.92 4.93
CA GLN A 131 -36.20 14.87 4.05
C GLN A 131 -37.29 14.21 3.21
N GLU A 132 -37.03 13.02 2.65
CA GLU A 132 -38.06 12.26 1.94
C GLU A 132 -39.26 11.98 2.85
N GLN A 133 -39.01 11.48 4.06
CA GLN A 133 -40.08 11.16 5.00
C GLN A 133 -40.87 12.41 5.39
N PHE A 134 -40.20 13.54 5.60
CA PHE A 134 -40.85 14.82 5.89
C PHE A 134 -41.78 15.25 4.73
N ILE A 135 -41.29 15.22 3.49
CA ILE A 135 -42.09 15.60 2.31
C ILE A 135 -43.27 14.65 2.11
N ARG A 136 -43.09 13.33 2.30
CA ARG A 136 -44.19 12.35 2.24
C ARG A 136 -45.26 12.62 3.29
N ASN A 137 -44.86 12.92 4.52
CA ASN A 137 -45.80 13.25 5.60
C ASN A 137 -46.55 14.56 5.32
N ALA A 138 -45.85 15.59 4.85
CA ALA A 138 -46.46 16.87 4.45
C ALA A 138 -47.49 16.65 3.32
N ARG A 139 -47.12 15.90 2.28
CA ARG A 139 -48.02 15.57 1.17
C ARG A 139 -49.27 14.82 1.63
N ALA A 140 -49.13 13.86 2.56
CA ALA A 140 -50.27 13.15 3.11
C ALA A 140 -51.24 14.08 3.86
N ALA A 141 -50.71 15.05 4.62
CA ALA A 141 -51.53 16.06 5.30
C ALA A 141 -52.21 17.01 4.30
N ASP A 142 -51.50 17.43 3.26
CA ASP A 142 -52.03 18.32 2.21
C ASP A 142 -53.17 17.65 1.43
N ILE A 143 -53.02 16.38 1.05
CA ILE A 143 -54.07 15.60 0.38
C ILE A 143 -55.31 15.48 1.26
N GLN A 144 -55.15 15.24 2.57
CA GLN A 144 -56.29 15.20 3.49
C GLN A 144 -57.00 16.55 3.59
N ALA A 145 -56.24 17.65 3.66
CA ALA A 145 -56.80 19.00 3.70
C ALA A 145 -57.53 19.36 2.40
N TYR A 146 -56.93 19.04 1.24
CA TYR A 146 -57.54 19.21 -0.08
C TYR A 146 -58.87 18.44 -0.19
N ASN A 147 -58.87 17.15 0.16
CA ASN A 147 -60.09 16.32 0.12
C ASN A 147 -61.22 16.90 0.98
N ARG A 148 -60.91 17.45 2.16
CA ARG A 148 -61.89 18.13 3.01
C ARG A 148 -62.43 19.41 2.34
N ARG A 149 -61.56 20.22 1.73
CA ARG A 149 -61.97 21.44 1.00
C ARG A 149 -62.89 21.10 -0.16
N VAL A 150 -62.52 20.13 -0.99
CA VAL A 150 -63.32 19.66 -2.15
C VAL A 150 -64.68 19.12 -1.70
N GLN A 151 -64.72 18.27 -0.66
CA GLN A 151 -65.98 17.75 -0.15
C GLN A 151 -66.89 18.87 0.39
N SER A 152 -66.32 19.83 1.12
CA SER A 152 -67.07 20.97 1.65
C SER A 152 -67.59 21.87 0.55
N ALA A 153 -66.75 22.21 -0.44
CA ALA A 153 -67.13 23.03 -1.58
C ALA A 153 -68.26 22.38 -2.40
N ASN A 154 -68.15 21.08 -2.69
CA ASN A 154 -69.20 20.35 -3.41
C ASN A 154 -70.53 20.30 -2.63
N LYS A 155 -70.49 20.11 -1.30
CA LYS A 155 -71.72 20.19 -0.48
C LYS A 155 -72.38 21.55 -0.60
N VAL A 156 -71.61 22.63 -0.50
CA VAL A 156 -72.11 24.01 -0.63
C VAL A 156 -72.67 24.26 -2.02
N ILE A 157 -71.95 23.89 -3.09
CA ILE A 157 -72.39 24.07 -4.48
C ILE A 157 -73.69 23.29 -4.76
N ASN A 158 -73.78 22.03 -4.32
CA ASN A 158 -74.96 21.20 -4.52
C ASN A 158 -76.19 21.75 -3.80
N ALA A 159 -76.02 22.18 -2.56
CA ALA A 159 -77.10 22.77 -1.80
C ALA A 159 -77.52 24.15 -2.37
N LEU A 160 -76.57 24.98 -2.83
CA LEU A 160 -76.88 26.20 -3.55
C LEU A 160 -77.64 25.94 -4.86
N ASN A 161 -77.26 24.91 -5.62
CA ASN A 161 -77.98 24.52 -6.84
C ASN A 161 -79.44 24.14 -6.55
N LEU A 162 -79.66 23.31 -5.53
CA LEU A 162 -81.01 22.90 -5.12
C LEU A 162 -81.87 24.11 -4.69
N ILE A 163 -81.29 25.02 -3.91
CA ILE A 163 -81.98 26.21 -3.42
C ILE A 163 -82.30 27.15 -4.57
N ILE A 164 -81.34 27.42 -5.46
CA ILE A 164 -81.54 28.28 -6.63
C ILE A 164 -82.65 27.70 -7.51
N GLU A 165 -82.64 26.39 -7.79
CA GLU A 165 -83.69 25.74 -8.57
C GLU A 165 -85.08 25.94 -7.94
N LYS A 166 -85.21 25.70 -6.63
CA LYS A 166 -86.49 25.84 -5.92
C LYS A 166 -86.94 27.29 -5.79
N LEU A 167 -86.02 28.23 -5.56
CA LEU A 167 -86.33 29.67 -5.54
C LEU A 167 -86.74 30.19 -6.92
N SER A 168 -86.11 29.70 -8.00
CA SER A 168 -86.54 30.02 -9.37
C SER A 168 -88.00 29.62 -9.61
N LYS A 169 -88.41 28.42 -9.18
CA LYS A 169 -89.80 27.94 -9.30
C LYS A 169 -90.79 28.77 -8.47
N ALA A 170 -90.36 29.26 -7.31
CA ALA A 170 -91.18 30.13 -6.45
C ALA A 170 -91.44 31.52 -7.07
N VAL A 171 -90.54 31.99 -7.93
CA VAL A 171 -90.60 33.29 -8.63
C VAL A 171 -91.31 33.19 -9.99
N ASP A 172 -91.60 31.99 -10.47
CA ASP A 172 -92.35 31.75 -11.71
C ASP A 172 -93.75 32.40 -11.65
N GLU A 173 -94.12 33.12 -12.71
CA GLU A 173 -95.38 33.89 -12.83
C GLU A 173 -96.61 32.98 -12.77
N GLN A 174 -96.45 31.68 -13.05
CA GLN A 174 -97.52 30.69 -12.98
C GLN A 174 -97.74 30.10 -11.57
N THR A 175 -96.89 30.43 -10.60
CA THR A 175 -96.97 29.92 -9.22
C THR A 175 -97.90 30.79 -8.35
N THR A 176 -98.98 30.21 -7.84
CA THR A 176 -99.91 30.86 -6.91
C THR A 176 -99.25 31.24 -5.59
N ASP A 177 -99.74 32.28 -4.91
CA ASP A 177 -99.13 32.79 -3.67
C ASP A 177 -99.10 31.75 -2.53
N GLU A 178 -100.12 30.89 -2.41
CA GLU A 178 -100.16 29.79 -1.42
C GLU A 178 -99.08 28.74 -1.70
N ASN A 179 -98.88 28.36 -2.97
CA ASN A 179 -97.83 27.42 -3.38
C ASN A 179 -96.45 28.03 -3.20
N ARG A 180 -96.29 29.34 -3.44
CA ARG A 180 -95.03 30.07 -3.21
C ARG A 180 -94.61 30.02 -1.74
N GLN A 181 -95.53 30.27 -0.81
CA GLN A 181 -95.22 30.22 0.63
C GLN A 181 -94.86 28.81 1.09
N ALA A 182 -95.55 27.77 0.58
CA ALA A 182 -95.22 26.38 0.88
C ALA A 182 -93.81 25.99 0.38
N ILE A 183 -93.46 26.40 -0.85
CA ILE A 183 -92.12 26.17 -1.43
C ILE A 183 -91.05 26.88 -0.60
N LEU A 184 -91.25 28.15 -0.25
CA LEU A 184 -90.28 28.92 0.55
C LEU A 184 -90.08 28.35 1.96
N ALA A 185 -91.15 27.89 2.62
CA ALA A 185 -91.06 27.24 3.92
C ALA A 185 -90.29 25.91 3.85
N GLN A 186 -90.50 25.12 2.79
CA GLN A 186 -89.77 23.88 2.55
C GLN A 186 -88.27 24.14 2.30
N ILE A 187 -87.92 25.15 1.48
CA ILE A 187 -86.53 25.54 1.24
C ILE A 187 -85.85 25.95 2.56
N HIS A 188 -86.52 26.75 3.40
CA HIS A 188 -85.97 27.13 4.69
C HIS A 188 -85.68 25.92 5.60
N SER A 189 -86.59 24.95 5.66
CA SER A 189 -86.39 23.71 6.43
C SER A 189 -85.19 22.91 5.92
N GLU A 190 -85.08 22.73 4.61
CA GLU A 190 -83.97 21.99 4.00
C GLU A 190 -82.63 22.71 4.20
N CYS A 191 -82.59 24.04 4.15
CA CYS A 191 -81.37 24.80 4.42
C CYS A 191 -80.95 24.71 5.89
N HIS A 192 -81.93 24.73 6.79
CA HIS A 192 -81.70 24.53 8.20
C HIS A 192 -81.10 23.15 8.50
N GLU A 193 -81.56 22.11 7.82
CA GLU A 193 -81.00 20.76 7.95
C GLU A 193 -79.61 20.61 7.32
N GLN A 194 -79.40 21.17 6.13
CA GLN A 194 -78.15 20.99 5.36
C GLN A 194 -76.99 21.84 5.87
N PHE A 195 -77.27 23.04 6.37
CA PHE A 195 -76.23 24.00 6.78
C PHE A 195 -76.28 24.38 8.26
N GLY A 196 -77.38 24.11 8.94
CA GLY A 196 -77.63 24.52 10.31
C GLY A 196 -78.36 25.88 10.44
N PRO A 197 -78.94 26.17 11.62
CA PRO A 197 -79.74 27.36 11.89
C PRO A 197 -79.03 28.70 11.68
N ASN A 198 -77.73 28.74 12.00
CA ASN A 198 -76.94 29.97 12.05
C ASN A 198 -76.12 30.19 10.77
N HIS A 199 -76.29 29.35 9.76
CA HIS A 199 -75.57 29.50 8.52
C HIS A 199 -76.09 30.72 7.74
N PRO A 200 -75.22 31.58 7.17
CA PRO A 200 -75.63 32.78 6.46
C PRO A 200 -76.67 32.52 5.35
N ILE A 201 -76.58 31.39 4.65
CA ILE A 201 -77.55 30.98 3.62
C ILE A 201 -78.93 30.68 4.23
N THR A 202 -78.98 29.95 5.35
CA THR A 202 -80.23 29.64 6.07
C THR A 202 -80.91 30.91 6.56
N ILE A 203 -80.12 31.86 7.09
CA ILE A 203 -80.62 33.16 7.57
C ILE A 203 -81.17 33.98 6.39
N LEU A 204 -80.44 34.03 5.27
CA LEU A 204 -80.86 34.73 4.06
C LEU A 204 -82.21 34.21 3.55
N ILE A 205 -82.40 32.89 3.56
CA ILE A 205 -83.64 32.24 3.13
C ILE A 205 -84.76 32.39 4.16
N LYS A 206 -84.45 32.37 5.46
CA LYS A 206 -85.44 32.68 6.50
C LYS A 206 -86.01 34.08 6.29
N LEU A 207 -85.15 35.03 5.93
CA LEU A 207 -85.57 36.38 5.60
C LEU A 207 -86.44 36.37 4.33
N THR A 208 -86.11 35.61 3.27
CA THR A 208 -86.88 35.55 2.00
C THR A 208 -88.32 35.08 2.14
N THR A 209 -88.63 34.22 3.13
CA THR A 209 -89.98 33.63 3.34
C THR A 209 -91.11 34.65 3.56
N ARG A 210 -90.79 35.94 3.73
CA ARG A 210 -91.75 37.04 3.98
C ARG A 210 -91.80 38.14 2.91
N PHE A 211 -91.03 38.04 1.83
CA PHE A 211 -90.89 39.13 0.86
C PHE A 211 -91.57 38.87 -0.49
N ASP A 212 -91.78 39.95 -1.26
CA ASP A 212 -92.35 39.98 -2.61
C ASP A 212 -91.41 39.41 -3.68
N VAL A 213 -91.96 39.15 -4.88
CA VAL A 213 -91.25 38.55 -6.03
C VAL A 213 -89.92 39.25 -6.34
N SER A 214 -89.88 40.59 -6.28
CA SER A 214 -88.67 41.37 -6.58
C SER A 214 -87.52 41.13 -5.59
N THR A 215 -87.85 40.92 -4.32
CA THR A 215 -86.87 40.64 -3.26
C THR A 215 -86.33 39.22 -3.36
N VAL A 216 -87.18 38.24 -3.69
CA VAL A 216 -86.74 36.85 -3.94
C VAL A 216 -85.80 36.78 -5.13
N GLN A 217 -86.07 37.56 -6.19
CA GLN A 217 -85.22 37.63 -7.39
C GLN A 217 -83.83 38.22 -7.10
N ARG A 218 -83.72 39.29 -6.29
CA ARG A 218 -82.43 39.83 -5.83
C ARG A 218 -81.63 38.82 -5.00
N ILE A 219 -82.31 38.01 -4.21
CA ILE A 219 -81.67 36.98 -3.38
C ILE A 219 -81.20 35.81 -4.23
N LEU A 220 -81.98 35.44 -5.24
CA LEU A 220 -81.57 34.47 -6.25
C LEU A 220 -80.30 34.92 -6.98
N GLU A 221 -80.21 36.17 -7.43
CA GLU A 221 -78.99 36.72 -8.06
C GLU A 221 -77.77 36.61 -7.14
N LYS A 222 -77.94 36.89 -5.83
CA LYS A 222 -76.84 36.78 -4.85
C LYS A 222 -76.43 35.34 -4.60
N LEU A 223 -77.38 34.41 -4.53
CA LEU A 223 -77.09 32.98 -4.38
C LEU A 223 -76.38 32.42 -5.62
N VAL A 224 -76.77 32.85 -6.83
CA VAL A 224 -76.06 32.52 -8.08
C VAL A 224 -74.63 33.06 -8.03
N GLN A 225 -74.42 34.32 -7.63
CA GLN A 225 -73.08 34.90 -7.48
C GLN A 225 -72.22 34.12 -6.47
N ILE A 226 -72.78 33.72 -5.33
CA ILE A 226 -72.08 32.92 -4.31
C ILE A 226 -71.74 31.53 -4.84
N ARG A 227 -72.66 30.88 -5.57
CA ARG A 227 -72.41 29.58 -6.19
C ARG A 227 -71.29 29.67 -7.21
N ASP A 228 -71.34 30.64 -8.11
CA ASP A 228 -70.35 30.78 -9.17
C ASP A 228 -68.97 31.11 -8.59
N ALA A 229 -68.90 31.90 -7.51
CA ALA A 229 -67.68 32.12 -6.74
C ALA A 229 -67.17 30.84 -6.06
N ALA A 230 -68.06 30.02 -5.48
CA ALA A 230 -67.69 28.74 -4.89
C ALA A 230 -67.19 27.73 -5.94
N ILE A 231 -67.81 27.67 -7.12
CA ILE A 231 -67.35 26.87 -8.26
C ILE A 231 -65.97 27.34 -8.72
N LYS A 232 -65.77 28.65 -8.84
CA LYS A 232 -64.47 29.21 -9.21
C LYS A 232 -63.39 28.85 -8.18
N SER A 233 -63.67 29.02 -6.89
CA SER A 233 -62.74 28.65 -5.81
C SER A 233 -62.43 27.16 -5.81
N LEU A 234 -63.39 26.29 -6.10
CA LEU A 234 -63.17 24.84 -6.23
C LEU A 234 -62.24 24.53 -7.42
N ASN A 235 -62.45 25.18 -8.56
CA ASN A 235 -61.57 25.00 -9.73
C ASN A 235 -60.15 25.50 -9.46
N GLU A 236 -60.00 26.59 -8.70
CA GLU A 236 -58.69 27.09 -8.25
C GLU A 236 -58.01 26.08 -7.30
N ASP A 237 -58.75 25.49 -6.36
CA ASP A 237 -58.25 24.42 -5.48
C ASP A 237 -57.79 23.19 -6.28
N ILE A 238 -58.55 22.77 -7.31
CA ILE A 238 -58.19 21.64 -8.19
C ILE A 238 -56.90 21.94 -8.97
N ALA A 239 -56.80 23.13 -9.58
CA ALA A 239 -55.61 23.52 -10.33
C ALA A 239 -54.37 23.64 -9.42
N ALA A 240 -54.55 24.18 -8.20
CA ALA A 240 -53.47 24.25 -7.21
C ALA A 240 -53.00 22.86 -6.78
N GLU A 241 -53.91 21.90 -6.61
CA GLU A 241 -53.58 20.52 -6.28
C GLU A 241 -52.82 19.81 -7.40
N GLU A 242 -53.16 20.04 -8.67
CA GLU A 242 -52.42 19.48 -9.81
C GLU A 242 -50.96 19.96 -9.83
N VAL A 243 -50.75 21.27 -9.59
CA VAL A 243 -49.41 21.85 -9.47
C VAL A 243 -48.67 21.28 -8.25
N ALA A 244 -49.34 21.18 -7.10
CA ALA A 244 -48.75 20.63 -5.88
C ALA A 244 -48.35 19.15 -6.06
N SER A 245 -49.17 18.36 -6.76
CA SER A 245 -48.85 16.95 -7.08
C SER A 245 -47.63 16.86 -7.99
N THR A 246 -47.59 17.68 -9.05
CA THR A 246 -46.46 17.70 -9.98
C THR A 246 -45.16 18.09 -9.27
N ASN A 247 -45.21 19.10 -8.40
CA ASN A 247 -44.05 19.52 -7.62
C ASN A 247 -43.57 18.41 -6.66
N PHE A 248 -44.51 17.71 -6.01
CA PHE A 248 -44.18 16.56 -5.17
C PHE A 248 -43.47 15.46 -5.96
N ASP A 249 -44.00 15.06 -7.12
CA ASP A 249 -43.42 14.01 -7.95
C ASP A 249 -42.02 14.39 -8.46
N ASN A 250 -41.82 15.67 -8.83
CA ASN A 250 -40.52 16.20 -9.20
C ASN A 250 -39.52 16.12 -8.04
N SER A 251 -39.91 16.55 -6.83
CA SER A 251 -39.05 16.46 -5.64
C SER A 251 -38.71 15.01 -5.28
N MET A 252 -39.66 14.07 -5.40
CA MET A 252 -39.40 12.64 -5.15
C MET A 252 -38.41 12.07 -6.16
N THR A 253 -38.55 12.45 -7.44
CA THR A 253 -37.63 12.01 -8.50
C THR A 253 -36.21 12.55 -8.28
N GLU A 254 -36.09 13.82 -7.87
CA GLU A 254 -34.79 14.42 -7.53
C GLU A 254 -34.14 13.72 -6.33
N ILE A 255 -34.90 13.46 -5.27
CA ILE A 255 -34.42 12.71 -4.10
C ILE A 255 -33.94 11.32 -4.49
N GLU A 256 -34.70 10.59 -5.30
CA GLU A 256 -34.31 9.25 -5.75
C GLU A 256 -33.03 9.28 -6.60
N THR A 257 -32.91 10.27 -7.49
CA THR A 257 -31.72 10.47 -8.33
C THR A 257 -30.49 10.77 -7.48
N LEU A 258 -30.61 11.68 -6.51
CA LEU A 258 -29.53 12.03 -5.58
C LEU A 258 -29.14 10.85 -4.70
N ARG A 259 -30.12 10.10 -4.18
CA ARG A 259 -29.87 8.88 -3.39
C ARG A 259 -29.08 7.87 -4.19
N LYS A 260 -29.52 7.57 -5.41
CA LYS A 260 -28.83 6.59 -6.26
C LYS A 260 -27.38 6.99 -6.51
N ARG A 261 -27.15 8.27 -6.85
CA ARG A 261 -25.81 8.80 -7.07
C ARG A 261 -24.95 8.69 -5.80
N LEU A 262 -25.44 9.17 -4.66
CA LEU A 262 -24.69 9.14 -3.40
C LEU A 262 -24.39 7.70 -2.95
N SER A 263 -25.32 6.76 -3.13
CA SER A 263 -25.10 5.35 -2.79
C SER A 263 -24.02 4.72 -3.68
N THR A 264 -24.04 4.98 -4.99
CA THR A 264 -22.99 4.51 -5.91
C THR A 264 -21.62 5.13 -5.59
N ASP A 265 -21.58 6.43 -5.32
CA ASP A 265 -20.34 7.11 -4.93
C ASP A 265 -19.80 6.55 -3.60
N LEU A 266 -20.67 6.25 -2.63
CA LEU A 266 -20.30 5.63 -1.36
C LEU A 266 -19.77 4.21 -1.52
N GLU A 267 -20.39 3.39 -2.37
CA GLU A 267 -19.89 2.05 -2.71
C GLU A 267 -18.49 2.12 -3.33
N ASN A 268 -18.29 3.03 -4.28
CA ASN A 268 -16.98 3.26 -4.90
C ASN A 268 -15.93 3.75 -3.89
N LEU A 269 -16.31 4.61 -2.95
CA LEU A 269 -15.41 5.08 -1.88
C LEU A 269 -15.04 3.96 -0.91
N ASN A 270 -15.99 3.10 -0.54
CA ASN A 270 -15.71 1.93 0.30
C ASN A 270 -14.76 0.95 -0.39
N GLN A 271 -14.96 0.67 -1.69
CA GLN A 271 -14.04 -0.18 -2.45
C GLN A 271 -12.62 0.42 -2.49
N GLN A 272 -12.51 1.73 -2.76
CA GLN A 272 -11.23 2.42 -2.75
C GLN A 272 -10.56 2.39 -1.37
N PHE A 273 -11.34 2.54 -0.30
CA PHE A 273 -10.84 2.43 1.07
C PHE A 273 -10.26 1.04 1.33
N ASP A 274 -11.00 -0.02 0.99
CA ASP A 274 -10.56 -1.40 1.20
C ASP A 274 -9.32 -1.74 0.37
N ASP A 275 -9.25 -1.28 -0.89
CA ASP A 275 -8.09 -1.46 -1.75
C ASP A 275 -6.84 -0.79 -1.15
N LYS A 276 -6.97 0.45 -0.67
CA LYS A 276 -5.86 1.19 -0.04
C LYS A 276 -5.46 0.59 1.31
N PHE A 277 -6.42 0.09 2.08
CA PHE A 277 -6.17 -0.58 3.34
C PHE A 277 -5.39 -1.88 3.13
N ASN A 278 -5.80 -2.68 2.15
CA ASN A 278 -5.08 -3.90 1.78
C ASN A 278 -3.68 -3.59 1.24
N GLN A 279 -3.54 -2.54 0.43
CA GLN A 279 -2.23 -2.07 -0.03
C GLN A 279 -1.33 -1.69 1.15
N GLN A 280 -1.84 -0.94 2.13
CA GLN A 280 -1.07 -0.56 3.32
C GLN A 280 -0.62 -1.79 4.12
N LYS A 281 -1.48 -2.79 4.28
CA LYS A 281 -1.16 -4.05 4.96
C LYS A 281 0.00 -4.80 4.29
N ILE A 282 0.01 -4.85 2.95
CA ILE A 282 1.10 -5.48 2.19
C ILE A 282 2.41 -4.73 2.41
N VAL A 283 2.41 -3.40 2.34
CA VAL A 283 3.61 -2.58 2.53
C VAL A 283 4.12 -2.66 3.97
N LEU A 284 3.23 -2.77 4.96
CA LEU A 284 3.61 -3.03 6.35
C LEU A 284 4.33 -4.37 6.52
N ALA A 285 3.82 -5.44 5.90
CA ALA A 285 4.49 -6.75 5.93
C ALA A 285 5.86 -6.70 5.21
N GLN A 286 5.96 -5.97 4.10
CA GLN A 286 7.25 -5.75 3.43
C GLN A 286 8.24 -5.00 4.34
N LYS A 287 7.79 -3.96 5.03
CA LYS A 287 8.60 -3.24 6.02
C LYS A 287 9.09 -4.16 7.14
N GLU A 288 8.22 -5.02 7.68
CA GLU A 288 8.62 -5.99 8.71
C GLU A 288 9.72 -6.92 8.23
N GLN A 289 9.63 -7.39 6.97
CA GLN A 289 10.67 -8.22 6.36
C GLN A 289 12.00 -7.44 6.18
N LEU A 290 11.93 -6.20 5.69
CA LEU A 290 13.12 -5.34 5.52
C LEU A 290 13.82 -5.07 6.86
N LEU A 291 13.07 -4.94 7.96
CA LEU A 291 13.62 -4.78 9.31
C LEU A 291 14.34 -6.04 9.83
N ILE A 292 14.15 -7.20 9.20
CA ILE A 292 14.88 -8.44 9.48
C ILE A 292 16.09 -8.56 8.54
N ASP A 293 15.88 -8.29 7.25
CA ASP A 293 16.89 -8.51 6.21
C ASP A 293 18.08 -7.54 6.32
N ILE A 294 17.83 -6.27 6.69
CA ILE A 294 18.89 -5.26 6.84
C ILE A 294 19.91 -5.70 7.91
N PRO A 295 19.54 -5.97 9.19
CA PRO A 295 20.51 -6.42 10.19
C PRO A 295 21.24 -7.70 9.81
N LEU A 296 20.55 -8.66 9.18
CA LEU A 296 21.18 -9.91 8.73
C LEU A 296 22.27 -9.63 7.67
N THR A 297 22.00 -8.71 6.76
CA THR A 297 22.94 -8.35 5.69
C THR A 297 24.12 -7.52 6.24
N GLU A 298 23.88 -6.66 7.24
CA GLU A 298 24.93 -5.96 7.99
C GLU A 298 25.86 -6.94 8.71
N GLU A 299 25.30 -7.96 9.37
CA GLU A 299 26.06 -9.01 10.05
C GLU A 299 26.91 -9.82 9.05
N LEU A 300 26.33 -10.22 7.92
CA LEU A 300 27.06 -10.94 6.86
C LEU A 300 28.19 -10.09 6.25
N LEU A 301 27.96 -8.80 6.04
CA LEU A 301 28.98 -7.87 5.56
C LEU A 301 30.15 -7.77 6.55
N GLN A 302 29.85 -7.61 7.83
CA GLN A 302 30.86 -7.52 8.87
C GLN A 302 31.67 -8.83 8.98
N LEU A 303 30.98 -9.97 8.99
CA LEU A 303 31.62 -11.28 9.00
C LEU A 303 32.54 -11.49 7.79
N THR A 304 32.10 -11.06 6.61
CA THR A 304 32.90 -11.18 5.37
C THR A 304 34.16 -10.31 5.44
N LYS A 305 34.06 -9.08 5.95
CA LYS A 305 35.20 -8.18 6.19
C LYS A 305 36.19 -8.79 7.19
N GLU A 306 35.70 -9.40 8.26
CA GLU A 306 36.55 -10.08 9.25
C GLU A 306 37.25 -11.32 8.67
N GLN A 307 36.55 -12.11 7.85
CA GLN A 307 37.14 -13.27 7.17
C GLN A 307 38.22 -12.85 6.17
N GLN A 308 38.00 -11.77 5.42
CA GLN A 308 38.98 -11.20 4.51
C GLN A 308 40.26 -10.80 5.26
N GLU A 309 40.12 -10.06 6.36
CA GLU A 309 41.25 -9.64 7.18
C GLU A 309 42.01 -10.83 7.78
N GLN A 310 41.30 -11.80 8.36
CA GLN A 310 41.92 -13.02 8.89
C GLN A 310 42.67 -13.81 7.82
N TYR A 311 42.11 -13.93 6.62
CA TYR A 311 42.75 -14.58 5.48
C TYR A 311 44.02 -13.84 5.06
N HIS A 312 43.95 -12.51 4.96
CA HIS A 312 45.08 -11.65 4.60
C HIS A 312 46.23 -11.76 5.62
N GLN A 313 45.93 -11.70 6.91
CA GLN A 313 46.93 -11.86 7.97
C GLN A 313 47.59 -13.24 7.96
N ALA A 314 46.79 -14.30 7.75
CA ALA A 314 47.32 -15.66 7.63
C ALA A 314 48.27 -15.79 6.43
N TYR A 315 47.95 -15.16 5.30
CA TYR A 315 48.84 -15.10 4.14
C TYR A 315 50.14 -14.33 4.43
N ILE A 316 50.07 -13.14 5.04
CA ILE A 316 51.27 -12.36 5.40
C ILE A 316 52.21 -13.18 6.29
N SER A 317 51.66 -13.90 7.27
CA SER A 317 52.44 -14.77 8.14
C SER A 317 53.15 -15.89 7.35
N ARG A 318 52.44 -16.55 6.43
CA ARG A 318 53.01 -17.60 5.57
C ARG A 318 54.06 -17.05 4.61
N GLN A 319 53.79 -15.92 3.96
CA GLN A 319 54.74 -15.25 3.07
C GLN A 319 56.02 -14.86 3.81
N THR A 320 55.90 -14.27 5.00
CA THR A 320 57.06 -13.89 5.83
C THR A 320 57.92 -15.10 6.17
N GLN A 321 57.28 -16.21 6.58
CA GLN A 321 57.98 -17.46 6.85
C GLN A 321 58.68 -18.01 5.60
N ARG A 322 57.97 -18.08 4.47
CA ARG A 322 58.51 -18.65 3.22
C ARG A 322 59.65 -17.80 2.65
N LEU A 323 59.58 -16.48 2.74
CA LEU A 323 60.68 -15.59 2.36
C LEU A 323 61.92 -15.82 3.23
N SER A 324 61.75 -16.06 4.53
CA SER A 324 62.86 -16.43 5.42
C SER A 324 63.47 -17.79 5.03
N GLU A 325 62.63 -18.78 4.71
CA GLU A 325 63.08 -20.10 4.23
C GLU A 325 63.86 -19.97 2.92
N ILE A 326 63.35 -19.20 1.94
CA ILE A 326 64.04 -18.90 0.68
C ILE A 326 65.40 -18.25 0.93
N GLU A 327 65.50 -17.28 1.84
CA GLU A 327 66.76 -16.63 2.18
C GLU A 327 67.77 -17.64 2.74
N VAL A 328 67.33 -18.54 3.61
CA VAL A 328 68.16 -19.62 4.16
C VAL A 328 68.62 -20.55 3.04
N VAL A 329 67.71 -21.11 2.21
CA VAL A 329 68.10 -22.02 1.12
C VAL A 329 69.02 -21.31 0.12
N GLN A 330 68.80 -20.03 -0.18
CA GLN A 330 69.66 -19.26 -1.08
C GLN A 330 71.09 -19.13 -0.52
N LYS A 331 71.25 -18.86 0.78
CA LYS A 331 72.57 -18.84 1.42
C LYS A 331 73.25 -20.21 1.38
N ALA A 332 72.49 -21.29 1.60
CA ALA A 332 73.02 -22.65 1.49
C ALA A 332 73.44 -22.99 0.05
N TYR A 333 72.63 -22.62 -0.94
CA TYR A 333 72.93 -22.78 -2.36
C TYR A 333 74.24 -22.09 -2.72
N ASN A 334 74.41 -20.83 -2.33
CA ASN A 334 75.62 -20.07 -2.60
C ASN A 334 76.85 -20.74 -1.95
N LEU A 335 76.72 -21.22 -0.71
CA LEU A 335 77.81 -21.91 -0.01
C LEU A 335 78.24 -23.20 -0.72
N VAL A 336 77.29 -23.99 -1.23
CA VAL A 336 77.58 -25.23 -1.97
C VAL A 336 78.15 -24.91 -3.34
N PHE A 337 77.59 -23.89 -4.01
CA PHE A 337 78.03 -23.44 -5.32
C PHE A 337 79.49 -22.95 -5.29
N ASP A 338 79.83 -22.10 -4.32
CA ASP A 338 81.18 -21.58 -4.13
C ASP A 338 82.18 -22.72 -3.84
N HIS A 339 81.75 -23.72 -3.06
CA HIS A 339 82.55 -24.92 -2.78
C HIS A 339 82.81 -25.72 -4.06
N VAL A 340 81.77 -26.02 -4.85
CA VAL A 340 81.88 -26.72 -6.14
C VAL A 340 82.75 -25.96 -7.14
N ASP A 341 82.57 -24.65 -7.26
CA ASP A 341 83.34 -23.80 -8.17
C ASP A 341 84.82 -23.72 -7.76
N SER A 342 85.10 -23.61 -6.46
CA SER A 342 86.47 -23.62 -5.94
C SER A 342 87.19 -24.96 -6.21
N VAL A 343 86.47 -26.08 -6.07
CA VAL A 343 86.97 -27.43 -6.34
C VAL A 343 87.28 -27.59 -7.83
N LYS A 344 86.35 -27.22 -8.72
CA LYS A 344 86.55 -27.28 -10.19
C LYS A 344 87.74 -26.43 -10.64
N LYS A 345 87.88 -25.21 -10.11
CA LYS A 345 89.04 -24.35 -10.37
C LYS A 345 90.35 -24.98 -9.90
N SER A 346 90.35 -25.64 -8.74
CA SER A 346 91.53 -26.32 -8.21
C SER A 346 91.92 -27.54 -9.06
N GLU A 347 90.94 -28.31 -9.55
CA GLU A 347 91.13 -29.46 -10.42
C GLU A 347 91.68 -29.05 -11.79
N ASP A 348 91.14 -27.97 -12.39
CA ASP A 348 91.63 -27.37 -13.63
C ASP A 348 93.08 -26.85 -13.51
N LEU A 349 93.44 -26.29 -12.34
CA LEU A 349 94.80 -25.84 -12.04
C LEU A 349 95.78 -27.02 -11.91
N THR A 350 95.38 -28.09 -11.22
CA THR A 350 96.19 -29.31 -11.17
C THR A 350 96.33 -29.96 -12.54
N ALA A 351 95.26 -30.02 -13.34
CA ALA A 351 95.30 -30.58 -14.69
C ALA A 351 96.26 -29.83 -15.61
N LYS A 352 96.27 -28.49 -15.54
CA LYS A 352 97.21 -27.60 -16.26
C LYS A 352 98.66 -27.67 -15.77
N LEU A 353 98.91 -28.08 -14.53
CA LEU A 353 100.26 -28.26 -13.98
C LEU A 353 100.82 -29.67 -14.26
N SER A 354 99.95 -30.63 -14.59
CA SER A 354 100.32 -32.01 -14.95
C SER A 354 100.36 -32.29 -16.47
N SER A 355 99.98 -31.32 -17.29
CA SER A 355 100.17 -31.27 -18.75
C SER A 355 101.37 -30.41 -19.11
#